data_AF-V6TJ86-F1
#
_entry.id   AF-V6TJ86-F1
#
_cell.length_a   1.000
_cell.length_b   1.000
_cell.length_c   1.000
_cell.angle_alpha   90.00
_cell.angle_beta   90.00
_cell.angle_gamma   90.00
#
_symmetry.space_group_name_H-M   'P 1'
#
loop_
_entity.id
_entity.type
_entity.pdbx_description
1 polymer ?
#
loop_
_entity_poly.entity_id
_entity_poly.type
_entity_poly.pdbx_seq_one_letter_code
_entity_poly.pdbx_strand_id
1 'polypeptide(L)'
;MGAFLKMTSSPVMYVALIQDLPPANGEEKTVAIVAAAHDVSSLSLVTRGSAKEIMRFSARSVALALQPGNMIKASANNDFAYCVYGLKNSSGTTAILVANTSYAIRFANHYLKEILSLAMNLPPNKLNVSKDAVGPKEDGGLVDLVPLLKRAQRPEENDQLSKLAKDIDEVRDMAYANLEKIVERGRSLDEVMKKSDDLSAASKMFLKEAKKTNCRLCAVL
;
A
#
# COMPACT_ATOMS: atom_id res chain seq x y z
N MET A 1 38.37 -5.95 -7.30
CA MET A 1 37.26 -6.23 -6.36
C MET A 1 36.39 -4.99 -6.28
N GLY A 2 35.10 -5.11 -6.59
CA GLY A 2 34.16 -3.99 -6.51
C GLY A 2 33.12 -3.96 -7.62
N ALA A 3 32.56 -5.11 -7.99
CA ALA A 3 31.34 -5.13 -8.79
C ALA A 3 30.20 -4.65 -7.90
N PHE A 4 29.88 -3.36 -7.99
CA PHE A 4 28.64 -2.77 -7.52
C PHE A 4 27.48 -3.41 -8.32
N LEU A 5 27.01 -4.58 -7.89
CA LEU A 5 25.68 -5.04 -8.25
C LEU A 5 24.70 -4.10 -7.55
N LYS A 6 24.32 -3.00 -8.22
CA LYS A 6 23.04 -2.34 -7.95
C LYS A 6 21.96 -3.37 -8.29
N MET A 7 21.56 -4.17 -7.31
CA MET A 7 20.31 -4.94 -7.39
C MET A 7 19.19 -3.93 -7.58
N THR A 8 18.67 -3.88 -8.80
CA THR A 8 17.50 -3.07 -9.19
C THR A 8 16.28 -3.65 -8.48
N SER A 9 16.11 -3.28 -7.21
CA SER A 9 14.88 -3.55 -6.48
C SER A 9 13.80 -2.60 -7.00
N SER A 10 12.67 -3.13 -7.48
CA SER A 10 11.51 -2.35 -7.90
C SER A 10 11.13 -1.39 -6.75
N PRO A 11 11.23 -0.06 -6.95
CA PRO A 11 11.06 0.88 -5.84
C PRO A 11 9.61 0.92 -5.35
N VAL A 12 8.66 0.56 -6.20
CA VAL A 12 7.23 0.41 -5.89
C VAL A 12 6.87 -1.07 -5.98
N MET A 13 6.30 -1.62 -4.90
CA MET A 13 6.02 -3.05 -4.75
C MET A 13 4.52 -3.36 -4.80
N TYR A 14 3.66 -2.41 -4.43
CA TYR A 14 2.22 -2.64 -4.38
C TYR A 14 1.46 -1.33 -4.62
N VAL A 15 0.37 -1.40 -5.36
CA VAL A 15 -0.62 -0.31 -5.49
C VAL A 15 -2.01 -0.89 -5.29
N ALA A 16 -2.91 -0.13 -4.71
CA ALA A 16 -4.30 -0.56 -4.54
C ALA A 16 -5.28 0.61 -4.55
N LEU A 17 -6.51 0.27 -4.91
CA LEU A 17 -7.70 1.08 -4.76
C LEU A 17 -8.60 0.39 -3.73
N ILE A 18 -8.96 1.10 -2.67
CA ILE A 18 -9.71 0.56 -1.52
C ILE A 18 -10.94 1.43 -1.29
N GLN A 19 -12.10 0.82 -1.08
CA GLN A 19 -13.36 1.52 -0.82
C GLN A 19 -13.80 1.31 0.63
N ASP A 20 -14.14 2.40 1.31
CA ASP A 20 -14.83 2.37 2.61
C ASP A 20 -16.22 1.73 2.41
N LEU A 21 -16.56 0.76 3.27
CA LEU A 21 -17.86 0.13 3.29
C LEU A 21 -18.76 0.77 4.35
N PRO A 22 -20.05 0.94 4.08
CA PRO A 22 -20.99 1.37 5.10
C PRO A 22 -21.01 0.32 6.23
N PRO A 23 -21.00 0.73 7.51
CA PRO A 23 -21.09 -0.19 8.62
C PRO A 23 -22.45 -0.91 8.57
N ALA A 24 -22.44 -2.23 8.60
CA ALA A 24 -23.66 -3.02 8.76
C ALA A 24 -23.97 -3.16 10.25
N ASN A 25 -25.21 -2.87 10.68
CA ASN A 25 -25.76 -3.22 11.99
C ASN A 25 -24.84 -2.98 13.22
N GLY A 26 -24.19 -1.82 13.32
CA GLY A 26 -23.36 -1.45 14.49
C GLY A 26 -21.96 -2.05 14.51
N GLU A 27 -21.52 -2.71 13.43
CA GLU A 27 -20.14 -3.19 13.28
C GLU A 27 -19.12 -2.06 13.08
N GLU A 28 -17.86 -2.34 13.40
CA GLU A 28 -16.73 -1.44 13.13
C GLU A 28 -16.65 -1.12 11.62
N LYS A 29 -16.18 0.10 11.28
CA LYS A 29 -15.95 0.51 9.90
C LYS A 29 -15.04 -0.50 9.18
N THR A 30 -15.44 -0.96 8.00
CA THR A 30 -14.65 -1.89 7.17
C THR A 30 -14.31 -1.29 5.81
N VAL A 31 -13.40 -1.96 5.11
CA VAL A 31 -12.94 -1.55 3.78
C VAL A 31 -12.88 -2.76 2.85
N ALA A 32 -13.08 -2.55 1.55
CA ALA A 32 -12.87 -3.55 0.51
C ALA A 32 -11.78 -3.10 -0.47
N ILE A 33 -10.88 -4.02 -0.82
CA ILE A 33 -9.93 -3.77 -1.91
C ILE A 33 -10.68 -3.93 -3.22
N VAL A 34 -10.81 -2.82 -3.97
CA VAL A 34 -11.49 -2.75 -5.26
C VAL A 34 -10.55 -3.18 -6.37
N ALA A 35 -9.29 -2.76 -6.34
CA ALA A 35 -8.26 -3.12 -7.32
C ALA A 35 -6.90 -3.18 -6.62
N ALA A 36 -5.98 -4.02 -7.08
CA ALA A 36 -4.62 -4.04 -6.58
C ALA A 36 -3.66 -4.54 -7.65
N ALA A 37 -2.41 -4.10 -7.64
CA ALA A 37 -1.34 -4.70 -8.43
C ALA A 37 -0.07 -4.78 -7.59
N HIS A 38 0.74 -5.81 -7.80
CA HIS A 38 1.97 -6.00 -7.04
C HIS A 38 3.15 -6.43 -7.92
N ASP A 39 4.34 -5.97 -7.55
CA ASP A 39 5.61 -6.48 -8.06
C ASP A 39 6.53 -6.79 -6.88
N VAL A 40 6.66 -8.08 -6.62
CA VAL A 40 7.56 -8.64 -5.60
C VAL A 40 8.65 -9.49 -6.26
N SER A 41 8.91 -9.29 -7.55
CA SER A 41 9.91 -10.06 -8.30
C SER A 41 11.32 -9.89 -7.74
N SER A 42 11.60 -8.75 -7.10
CA SER A 42 12.86 -8.47 -6.39
C SER A 42 13.02 -9.25 -5.08
N LEU A 43 11.95 -9.85 -4.54
CA LEU A 43 12.00 -10.64 -3.30
C LEU A 43 12.29 -12.11 -3.58
N SER A 44 12.85 -12.80 -2.59
CA SER A 44 13.04 -14.26 -2.61
C SER A 44 11.70 -14.98 -2.81
N LEU A 45 11.67 -16.02 -3.64
CA LEU A 45 10.47 -16.81 -3.95
C LEU A 45 9.72 -17.28 -2.69
N VAL A 46 10.46 -17.61 -1.63
CA VAL A 46 9.91 -18.10 -0.37
C VAL A 46 9.18 -17.00 0.40
N THR A 47 9.64 -15.75 0.33
CA THR A 47 9.08 -14.62 1.10
C THR A 47 8.03 -13.83 0.31
N ARG A 48 7.93 -14.03 -1.01
CA ARG A 48 6.95 -13.34 -1.86
C ARG A 48 5.51 -13.50 -1.37
N GLY A 49 5.12 -14.69 -0.92
CA GLY A 49 3.78 -14.94 -0.38
C GLY A 49 3.50 -14.05 0.83
N SER A 50 4.38 -14.09 1.83
CA SER A 50 4.23 -13.27 3.02
C SER A 50 4.29 -11.78 2.75
N ALA A 51 5.16 -11.34 1.85
CA ALA A 51 5.25 -9.93 1.49
C ALA A 51 3.95 -9.39 0.89
N LYS A 52 3.30 -10.15 -0.01
CA LYS A 52 2.00 -9.76 -0.59
C LYS A 52 0.92 -9.60 0.48
N GLU A 53 0.83 -10.56 1.41
CA GLU A 53 -0.14 -10.53 2.52
C GLU A 53 0.12 -9.35 3.46
N ILE A 54 1.39 -9.07 3.79
CA ILE A 54 1.77 -7.93 4.62
C ILE A 54 1.39 -6.61 3.96
N MET A 55 1.74 -6.41 2.68
CA MET A 55 1.39 -5.18 1.96
C MET A 55 -0.11 -4.97 1.87
N ARG A 56 -0.88 -6.05 1.64
CA ARG A 56 -2.35 -6.03 1.63
C ARG A 56 -2.91 -5.58 2.98
N PHE A 57 -2.42 -6.17 4.07
CA PHE A 57 -2.81 -5.84 5.43
C PHE A 57 -2.49 -4.37 5.75
N SER A 58 -1.27 -3.93 5.48
CA SER A 58 -0.85 -2.54 5.72
C SER A 58 -1.66 -1.54 4.91
N ALA A 59 -1.98 -1.85 3.66
CA ALA A 59 -2.84 -1.03 2.80
C ALA A 59 -4.25 -0.85 3.41
N ARG A 60 -4.86 -1.94 3.90
CA ARG A 60 -6.17 -1.91 4.56
C ARG A 60 -6.13 -1.12 5.86
N SER A 61 -5.11 -1.31 6.69
CA SER A 61 -4.94 -0.56 7.94
C SER A 61 -4.81 0.94 7.69
N VAL A 62 -4.03 1.33 6.69
CA VAL A 62 -3.89 2.73 6.28
C VAL A 62 -5.24 3.27 5.78
N ALA A 63 -5.93 2.56 4.88
CA ALA A 63 -7.24 3.00 4.38
C ALA A 63 -8.29 3.20 5.50
N LEU A 64 -8.34 2.31 6.50
CA LEU A 64 -9.21 2.48 7.67
C LEU A 64 -8.83 3.70 8.50
N ALA A 65 -7.54 4.02 8.56
CA ALA A 65 -7.02 5.10 9.38
C ALA A 65 -7.19 6.49 8.77
N LEU A 66 -7.17 6.63 7.45
CA LEU A 66 -7.31 7.91 6.78
C LEU A 66 -8.71 8.52 6.93
N GLN A 67 -8.72 9.83 7.16
CA GLN A 67 -9.90 10.67 6.97
C GLN A 67 -9.99 11.13 5.51
N PRO A 68 -11.20 11.35 4.97
CA PRO A 68 -11.39 11.89 3.63
C PRO A 68 -10.67 13.23 3.42
N GLY A 69 -10.06 13.41 2.25
CA GLY A 69 -9.31 14.62 1.88
C GLY A 69 -7.84 14.61 2.31
N ASN A 70 -7.44 13.70 3.21
CA ASN A 70 -6.08 13.69 3.76
C ASN A 70 -5.15 12.74 3.00
N MET A 71 -3.86 13.06 3.02
CA MET A 71 -2.78 12.22 2.56
C MET A 71 -1.90 11.77 3.74
N ILE A 72 -1.38 10.54 3.68
CA ILE A 72 -0.47 10.02 4.70
C ILE A 72 0.75 9.34 4.08
N LYS A 73 1.89 9.45 4.75
CA LYS A 73 3.03 8.54 4.62
C LYS A 73 3.16 7.76 5.93
N ALA A 74 2.82 6.49 5.89
CA ALA A 74 3.01 5.55 6.98
C ALA A 74 4.31 4.78 6.76
N SER A 75 5.31 4.99 7.60
CA SER A 75 6.51 4.14 7.63
C SER A 75 6.41 3.21 8.82
N ALA A 76 6.80 1.95 8.66
CA ALA A 76 7.18 1.22 9.85
C ALA A 76 8.52 1.79 10.37
N ASN A 77 8.87 1.51 11.62
CA ASN A 77 10.17 1.87 12.19
C ASN A 77 11.34 1.23 11.39
N ASN A 78 12.58 1.35 11.89
CA ASN A 78 13.81 0.82 11.27
C ASN A 78 13.77 -0.68 10.87
N ASP A 79 12.73 -1.40 11.27
CA ASP A 79 12.53 -2.83 11.04
C ASP A 79 12.00 -3.16 9.64
N PHE A 80 11.38 -2.21 8.93
CA PHE A 80 10.88 -2.45 7.57
C PHE A 80 11.35 -1.39 6.58
N ALA A 81 11.90 -1.82 5.44
CA ALA A 81 12.43 -0.92 4.41
C ALA A 81 11.37 -0.40 3.43
N TYR A 82 10.10 -0.33 3.83
CA TYR A 82 9.00 0.17 3.01
C TYR A 82 8.14 1.20 3.73
N CYS A 83 7.49 2.05 2.94
CA CYS A 83 6.45 2.98 3.37
C CYS A 83 5.16 2.69 2.60
N VAL A 84 4.04 2.98 3.25
CA VAL A 84 2.71 3.00 2.66
C VAL A 84 2.26 4.45 2.51
N TYR A 85 2.03 4.87 1.29
CA TYR A 85 1.43 6.15 0.94
C TYR A 85 -0.07 5.94 0.73
N GLY A 86 -0.89 6.82 1.30
CA GLY A 86 -2.35 6.76 1.14
C GLY A 86 -2.94 8.14 0.87
N LEU A 87 -3.96 8.20 0.01
CA LEU A 87 -4.77 9.39 -0.25
C LEU A 87 -6.24 8.97 -0.34
N LYS A 88 -7.10 9.59 0.47
CA LYS A 88 -8.54 9.29 0.50
C LYS A 88 -9.35 10.44 -0.08
N ASN A 89 -10.26 10.15 -1.00
CA ASN A 89 -11.20 11.13 -1.53
C ASN A 89 -12.44 11.31 -0.62
N SER A 90 -13.26 12.31 -0.92
CA SER A 90 -14.52 12.57 -0.19
C SER A 90 -15.55 11.44 -0.30
N SER A 91 -15.47 10.62 -1.34
CA SER A 91 -16.35 9.47 -1.58
C SER A 91 -15.97 8.21 -0.78
N GLY A 92 -14.92 8.26 0.05
CA GLY A 92 -14.45 7.13 0.83
C GLY A 92 -13.59 6.13 0.05
N THR A 93 -13.17 6.47 -1.17
CA THR A 93 -12.18 5.70 -1.94
C THR A 93 -10.78 6.15 -1.56
N THR A 94 -9.91 5.19 -1.28
CA THR A 94 -8.51 5.39 -0.91
C THR A 94 -7.61 4.78 -1.97
N ALA A 95 -6.71 5.58 -2.53
CA ALA A 95 -5.57 5.08 -3.27
C ALA A 95 -4.44 4.75 -2.30
N ILE A 96 -3.74 3.65 -2.55
CA ILE A 96 -2.58 3.18 -1.80
C ILE A 96 -1.42 2.93 -2.75
N LEU A 97 -0.22 3.32 -2.33
CA LEU A 97 1.05 2.99 -2.99
C LEU A 97 2.06 2.55 -1.92
N VAL A 98 2.64 1.37 -2.07
CA VAL A 98 3.67 0.83 -1.19
C VAL A 98 4.99 0.84 -1.95
N ALA A 99 5.97 1.51 -1.37
CA ALA A 99 7.28 1.69 -1.98
C ALA A 99 8.39 1.63 -0.94
N ASN A 100 9.63 1.57 -1.39
CA ASN A 100 10.78 1.73 -0.51
C ASN A 100 10.74 3.09 0.23
N THR A 101 11.43 3.17 1.36
CA THR A 101 11.44 4.38 2.20
C THR A 101 12.04 5.60 1.50
N SER A 102 12.92 5.37 0.52
CA SER A 102 13.58 6.39 -0.31
C SER A 102 12.72 6.91 -1.47
N TYR A 103 11.56 6.31 -1.75
CA TYR A 103 10.67 6.79 -2.82
C TYR A 103 10.22 8.22 -2.54
N ALA A 104 10.35 9.09 -3.55
CA ALA A 104 10.05 10.50 -3.36
C ALA A 104 8.53 10.73 -3.22
N ILE A 105 8.16 11.42 -2.15
CA ILE A 105 6.77 11.74 -1.82
C ILE A 105 5.99 12.38 -2.97
N ARG A 106 6.62 13.29 -3.72
CA ARG A 106 5.99 13.97 -4.87
C ARG A 106 5.50 12.98 -5.94
N PHE A 107 6.27 11.92 -6.18
CA PHE A 107 5.92 10.89 -7.16
C PHE A 107 4.79 10.03 -6.62
N ALA A 108 4.83 9.68 -5.32
CA ALA A 108 3.73 8.98 -4.67
C ALA A 108 2.41 9.77 -4.77
N ASN A 109 2.43 11.08 -4.49
CA ASN A 109 1.24 11.94 -4.59
C ASN A 109 0.64 11.93 -6.00
N HIS A 110 1.46 12.09 -7.03
CA HIS A 110 1.01 12.05 -8.42
C HIS A 110 0.31 10.73 -8.75
N TYR A 111 0.95 9.59 -8.47
CA TYR A 111 0.35 8.29 -8.78
C TYR A 111 -0.88 7.98 -7.94
N LEU A 112 -0.94 8.44 -6.68
CA LEU A 112 -2.14 8.32 -5.86
C LEU A 112 -3.33 9.09 -6.46
N LYS A 113 -3.10 10.30 -6.97
CA LYS A 113 -4.14 11.07 -7.69
C LYS A 113 -4.57 10.39 -8.97
N GLU A 114 -3.63 9.84 -9.75
CA GLU A 114 -3.96 9.05 -10.94
C GLU A 114 -4.81 7.83 -10.59
N ILE A 115 -4.45 7.05 -9.55
CA ILE A 115 -5.22 5.89 -9.09
C ILE A 115 -6.66 6.30 -8.73
N LEU A 116 -6.84 7.40 -7.98
CA LEU A 116 -8.17 7.91 -7.65
C LEU A 116 -8.97 8.37 -8.88
N SER A 117 -8.31 8.99 -9.86
CA SER A 117 -8.97 9.42 -11.10
C SER A 117 -9.50 8.23 -11.91
N LEU A 118 -8.79 7.09 -11.89
CA LEU A 118 -9.26 5.86 -12.53
C LEU A 118 -10.55 5.35 -11.88
N ALA A 119 -10.69 5.51 -10.56
CA ALA A 119 -11.91 5.13 -9.84
C ALA A 119 -13.12 6.00 -10.21
N MET A 120 -12.92 7.31 -10.40
CA MET A 120 -14.00 8.24 -10.77
C MET A 120 -14.57 7.97 -12.16
N ASN A 121 -13.76 7.40 -13.06
CA ASN A 121 -14.16 7.08 -14.43
C ASN A 121 -14.93 5.75 -14.54
N LEU A 122 -15.16 5.06 -13.42
CA LEU A 122 -15.90 3.80 -13.39
C LEU A 122 -17.40 4.06 -13.19
N PRO A 123 -18.28 3.36 -13.93
CA PRO A 123 -19.71 3.49 -13.74
C PRO A 123 -20.11 3.02 -12.32
N PRO A 124 -21.02 3.74 -11.63
CA PRO A 124 -21.36 3.50 -10.23
C PRO A 124 -21.90 2.08 -9.96
N ASN A 125 -22.48 1.44 -10.98
CA ASN A 125 -23.09 0.11 -10.87
C ASN A 125 -22.10 -1.06 -11.08
N LYS A 126 -20.80 -0.79 -11.19
CA LYS A 126 -19.75 -1.81 -11.24
C LYS A 126 -18.86 -1.85 -10.01
N LEU A 127 -19.10 -0.99 -9.01
CA LEU A 127 -18.41 -1.03 -7.73
C LEU A 127 -18.95 -2.21 -6.88
N ASN A 128 -18.84 -3.42 -7.43
CA ASN A 128 -19.09 -4.66 -6.70
C ASN A 128 -18.02 -4.76 -5.63
N VAL A 129 -18.39 -4.31 -4.44
CA VAL A 129 -17.69 -4.62 -3.20
C VAL A 129 -17.66 -6.14 -3.08
N SER A 130 -16.55 -6.75 -3.46
CA SER A 130 -16.34 -8.17 -3.21
C SER A 130 -16.25 -8.36 -1.70
N LYS A 131 -17.13 -9.20 -1.15
CA LYS A 131 -17.08 -9.63 0.25
C LYS A 131 -15.81 -10.43 0.56
N ASP A 132 -15.13 -10.97 -0.45
CA ASP A 132 -14.00 -11.89 -0.29
C ASP A 132 -12.88 -11.62 -1.30
N ALA A 133 -12.31 -10.42 -1.30
CA ALA A 133 -10.98 -10.30 -1.87
C ALA A 133 -10.00 -10.94 -0.85
N VAL A 134 -9.72 -12.23 -1.04
CA VAL A 134 -8.50 -12.92 -0.62
C VAL A 134 -8.10 -13.70 -1.88
N GLY A 135 -6.87 -13.51 -2.36
CA GLY A 135 -6.44 -14.00 -3.70
C GLY A 135 -6.49 -15.54 -3.82
N PRO A 136 -6.22 -16.15 -4.99
CA PRO A 136 -5.88 -15.60 -6.30
C PRO A 136 -6.93 -15.92 -7.38
N LYS A 137 -7.50 -14.85 -7.97
CA LYS A 137 -7.81 -14.69 -9.43
C LYS A 137 -7.27 -13.32 -9.89
N GLU A 138 -6.10 -13.03 -9.33
CA GLU A 138 -5.04 -12.10 -9.71
C GLU A 138 -5.46 -10.66 -10.10
N ASP A 139 -5.51 -9.77 -9.10
CA ASP A 139 -5.27 -8.32 -9.20
C ASP A 139 -6.19 -7.45 -10.10
N GLY A 140 -7.07 -8.04 -10.90
CA GLY A 140 -7.99 -7.32 -11.78
C GLY A 140 -9.33 -7.05 -11.15
N GLY A 141 -9.42 -6.03 -10.30
CA GLY A 141 -10.69 -5.55 -9.79
C GLY A 141 -11.09 -4.28 -10.52
N LEU A 142 -11.97 -4.40 -11.52
CA LEU A 142 -12.59 -3.32 -12.32
C LEU A 142 -11.65 -2.36 -13.11
N VAL A 143 -10.42 -2.13 -12.65
CA VAL A 143 -9.37 -1.28 -13.21
C VAL A 143 -8.07 -2.08 -13.21
N ASP A 144 -7.37 -2.08 -14.34
CA ASP A 144 -6.02 -2.62 -14.43
C ASP A 144 -5.00 -1.61 -13.88
N LEU A 145 -4.41 -1.91 -12.72
CA LEU A 145 -3.38 -1.09 -12.09
C LEU A 145 -1.96 -1.48 -12.49
N VAL A 146 -1.76 -2.55 -13.26
CA VAL A 146 -0.42 -3.01 -13.68
C VAL A 146 0.32 -1.96 -14.52
N PRO A 147 -0.29 -1.26 -15.49
CA PRO A 147 0.38 -0.20 -16.24
C PRO A 147 0.84 0.94 -15.32
N LEU A 148 0.00 1.32 -14.36
CA LEU A 148 0.33 2.38 -13.41
C LEU A 148 1.48 1.96 -12.49
N LEU A 149 1.46 0.74 -11.97
CA LEU A 149 2.56 0.18 -11.18
C LEU A 149 3.89 0.24 -11.95
N LYS A 150 3.90 -0.17 -13.22
CA LYS A 150 5.11 -0.13 -14.07
C LYS A 150 5.65 1.29 -14.26
N ARG A 151 4.77 2.27 -14.52
CA ARG A 151 5.20 3.69 -14.60
C ARG A 151 5.71 4.20 -13.25
N ALA A 152 5.08 3.79 -12.16
CA ALA A 152 5.48 4.18 -10.81
C ALA A 152 6.86 3.63 -10.40
N GLN A 153 7.34 2.56 -11.04
CA GLN A 153 8.69 2.04 -10.81
C GLN A 153 9.79 2.94 -11.40
N ARG A 154 9.48 3.73 -12.43
CA ARG A 154 10.41 4.65 -13.10
C ARG A 154 9.82 6.05 -13.23
N PRO A 155 9.60 6.74 -12.11
CA PRO A 155 8.97 8.06 -12.12
C PRO A 155 9.75 9.10 -12.95
N GLU A 156 11.06 8.95 -13.05
CA GLU A 156 11.94 9.81 -13.87
C GLU A 156 11.68 9.71 -15.37
N GLU A 157 11.12 8.60 -15.86
CA GLU A 157 10.78 8.41 -17.28
C GLU A 157 9.39 9.00 -17.63
N ASN A 158 8.66 9.52 -16.64
CA ASN A 158 7.33 10.08 -16.86
C ASN A 158 7.41 11.59 -17.15
N ASP A 159 7.20 11.96 -18.41
CA ASP A 159 7.21 13.36 -18.88
C ASP A 159 6.22 14.28 -18.15
N GLN A 160 5.13 13.73 -17.60
CA GLN A 160 4.16 14.49 -16.82
C GLN A 160 4.74 14.92 -15.46
N LEU A 161 5.63 14.10 -14.89
CA LEU A 161 6.31 14.41 -13.62
C LEU A 161 7.35 15.52 -13.77
N SER A 162 7.95 15.69 -14.95
CA SER A 162 8.85 16.82 -15.24
C SER A 162 8.12 18.18 -15.20
N LYS A 163 6.80 18.18 -15.40
CA LYS A 163 5.96 19.39 -15.30
C LYS A 163 5.44 19.63 -13.87
N LEU A 164 5.44 18.60 -13.03
CA LEU A 164 4.93 18.62 -11.65
C LEU A 164 5.83 19.38 -10.65
N ALA A 165 7.06 19.74 -11.04
CA ALA A 165 8.00 20.48 -10.19
C ALA A 165 7.46 21.83 -9.68
N LYS A 166 6.34 22.33 -10.21
CA LYS A 166 5.67 23.56 -9.78
C LYS A 166 4.58 23.36 -8.72
N ASP A 167 4.10 22.14 -8.47
CA ASP A 167 3.00 21.85 -7.53
C ASP A 167 3.50 21.42 -6.14
N ILE A 168 4.59 22.05 -5.67
CA ILE A 168 5.25 21.78 -4.39
C ILE A 168 4.28 21.99 -3.19
N ASP A 169 3.24 22.83 -3.36
CA ASP A 169 2.30 23.19 -2.31
C ASP A 169 1.32 22.06 -1.94
N GLU A 170 1.02 21.12 -2.83
CA GLU A 170 -0.04 20.13 -2.62
C GLU A 170 0.30 19.02 -1.62
N VAL A 171 1.57 18.89 -1.24
CA VAL A 171 2.00 17.88 -0.25
C VAL A 171 2.20 18.49 1.15
N ARG A 172 1.86 19.77 1.34
CA ARG A 172 2.07 20.46 2.63
C ARG A 172 1.22 19.90 3.77
N ASP A 173 0.03 19.39 3.47
CA ASP A 173 -0.91 18.87 4.49
C ASP A 173 -0.84 17.35 4.68
N MET A 174 0.28 16.72 4.30
CA MET A 174 0.49 15.28 4.50
C MET A 174 0.87 14.95 5.96
N ALA A 175 0.22 13.93 6.53
CA ALA A 175 0.61 13.36 7.81
C ALA A 175 1.73 12.32 7.67
N TYR A 176 2.70 12.34 8.59
CA TYR A 176 3.66 11.27 8.78
C TYR A 176 3.25 10.44 9.99
N ALA A 177 3.19 9.12 9.84
CA ALA A 177 2.77 8.23 10.90
C ALA A 177 3.62 6.96 10.96
N ASN A 178 3.71 6.39 12.16
CA ASN A 178 4.23 5.04 12.32
C ASN A 178 3.11 4.05 11.97
N LEU A 179 3.42 3.14 11.03
CA LEU A 179 2.50 2.08 10.61
C LEU A 179 2.03 1.21 11.78
N GLU A 180 2.89 0.94 12.77
CA GLU A 180 2.50 0.20 13.97
C GLU A 180 1.42 0.95 14.73
N LYS A 181 1.56 2.25 14.96
CA LYS A 181 0.54 3.08 15.62
C LYS A 181 -0.78 3.14 14.84
N ILE A 182 -0.71 3.08 13.51
CA ILE A 182 -1.90 3.02 12.65
C ILE A 182 -2.63 1.69 12.85
N VAL A 183 -1.89 0.60 12.92
CA VAL A 183 -2.45 -0.73 13.16
C VAL A 183 -2.96 -0.87 14.61
N GLU A 184 -2.29 -0.23 15.56
CA GLU A 184 -2.49 -0.42 17.01
C GLU A 184 -3.59 0.41 17.66
N ARG A 185 -4.50 1.09 16.93
CA ARG A 185 -5.54 1.99 17.48
C ARG A 185 -6.40 1.37 18.62
N GLY A 186 -5.86 1.28 19.84
CA GLY A 186 -6.40 0.63 21.02
C GLY A 186 -6.15 -0.89 21.18
N ARG A 187 -5.42 -1.55 20.28
CA ARG A 187 -5.15 -3.02 20.32
C ARG A 187 -3.69 -3.32 20.04
N SER A 188 -3.13 -4.36 20.67
CA SER A 188 -1.74 -4.74 20.40
C SER A 188 -1.59 -5.21 18.94
N LEU A 189 -0.48 -4.88 18.27
CA LEU A 189 -0.22 -5.31 16.89
C LEU A 189 -0.32 -6.84 16.74
N ASP A 190 0.06 -7.58 17.77
CA ASP A 190 -0.12 -9.03 17.84
C ASP A 190 -1.59 -9.48 17.84
N GLU A 191 -2.49 -8.75 18.51
CA GLU A 191 -3.94 -9.02 18.45
C GLU A 191 -4.53 -8.71 17.09
N VAL A 192 -4.13 -7.58 16.49
CA VAL A 192 -4.61 -7.18 15.17
C VAL A 192 -4.14 -8.17 14.11
N MET A 193 -2.88 -8.62 14.19
CA MET A 193 -2.38 -9.69 13.32
C MET A 193 -3.08 -11.03 13.56
N LYS A 194 -3.33 -11.42 14.82
CA LYS A 194 -4.02 -12.68 15.13
C LYS A 194 -5.42 -12.71 14.53
N LYS A 195 -6.20 -11.63 14.67
CA LYS A 195 -7.56 -11.50 14.16
C LYS A 195 -7.65 -11.21 12.66
N SER A 196 -6.54 -10.84 12.02
CA SER A 196 -6.52 -10.56 10.58
C SER A 196 -6.63 -11.85 9.78
N ASP A 197 -7.65 -11.90 8.91
CA ASP A 197 -7.82 -12.90 7.86
C ASP A 197 -6.93 -12.61 6.64
N ASP A 198 -6.31 -11.42 6.56
CA ASP A 198 -5.40 -11.04 5.47
C ASP A 198 -4.02 -11.71 5.58
N LEU A 199 -3.69 -12.30 6.73
CA LEU A 199 -2.38 -12.90 7.01
C LEU A 199 -2.50 -14.40 7.28
N SER A 200 -1.73 -15.21 6.56
CA SER A 200 -1.54 -16.63 6.86
C SER A 200 -0.72 -16.83 8.15
N ALA A 201 -0.78 -18.03 8.73
CA ALA A 201 0.04 -18.38 9.90
C ALA A 201 1.55 -18.16 9.65
N ALA A 202 2.01 -18.48 8.43
CA ALA A 202 3.38 -18.26 8.00
C ALA A 202 3.75 -16.77 8.00
N SER A 203 2.89 -15.90 7.47
CA SER A 203 3.13 -14.45 7.45
C SER A 203 3.08 -13.82 8.84
N LYS A 204 2.19 -14.30 9.72
CA LYS A 204 2.17 -13.89 11.13
C LYS A 204 3.46 -14.25 11.84
N MET A 205 4.00 -15.46 11.62
CA MET A 205 5.30 -15.88 12.17
C MET A 205 6.44 -15.04 11.59
N PHE A 206 6.44 -14.81 10.28
CA PHE A 206 7.45 -14.01 9.60
C PHE A 206 7.52 -12.57 10.15
N LEU A 207 6.37 -11.93 10.33
CA LEU A 207 6.28 -10.59 10.94
C LEU A 207 6.83 -10.56 12.36
N LYS A 208 6.54 -11.58 13.17
CA LYS A 208 7.06 -11.69 14.54
C LYS A 208 8.57 -11.88 14.56
N GLU A 209 9.10 -12.69 13.65
CA GLU A 209 10.53 -12.97 13.60
C GLU A 209 11.33 -11.77 13.09
N ALA A 210 10.83 -11.06 12.08
CA ALA A 210 11.42 -9.82 11.58
C ALA A 210 11.57 -8.77 12.68
N LYS A 211 10.53 -8.61 13.52
CA LYS A 211 10.57 -7.73 14.70
C LYS A 211 11.61 -8.16 15.74
N LYS A 212 11.67 -9.45 16.08
CA LYS A 212 12.57 -9.96 17.12
C LYS A 212 14.04 -9.81 16.74
N THR A 213 14.34 -10.02 15.47
CA THR A 213 15.73 -10.09 14.98
C THR A 213 16.27 -8.74 14.53
N ASN A 214 15.47 -7.66 14.58
CA ASN A 214 15.72 -6.43 13.80
C ASN A 214 16.08 -6.74 12.35
N CYS A 215 15.67 -7.92 11.84
CA CYS A 215 15.87 -8.26 10.44
C CYS A 215 14.94 -7.33 9.70
N ARG A 216 15.57 -6.32 9.09
CA ARG A 216 15.01 -5.59 7.96
C ARG A 216 14.31 -6.64 7.11
N LEU A 217 13.07 -6.36 6.68
CA LEU A 217 12.27 -7.18 5.75
C LEU A 217 12.93 -7.39 4.36
N CYS A 218 14.26 -7.29 4.31
CA CYS A 218 15.20 -7.08 3.23
C CYS A 218 16.63 -7.55 3.61
N ALA A 219 16.85 -8.39 4.63
CA ALA A 219 18.20 -8.92 4.90
C ALA A 219 18.75 -9.85 3.79
N VAL A 220 17.96 -10.06 2.73
CA VAL A 220 18.41 -10.52 1.41
C VAL A 220 17.76 -9.64 0.32
N LEU A 221 18.03 -8.33 0.35
CA LEU A 221 17.93 -7.40 -0.78
C LEU A 221 19.32 -7.02 -1.26
#